data_AF-A0A2D7Z9Q6-F1
#
_entry.id   AF-A0A2D7Z9Q6-F1
#
_cell.length_a   1.000
_cell.length_b   1.000
_cell.length_c   1.000
_cell.angle_alpha   90.00
_cell.angle_beta   90.00
_cell.angle_gamma   90.00
#
_symmetry.space_group_name_H-M   'P 1'
#
loop_
_entity.id
_entity.type
_entity.pdbx_description
1 polymer ?
#
loop_
_entity_poly.entity_id
_entity_poly.type
_entity_poly.pdbx_seq_one_letter_code
_entity_poly.pdbx_strand_id
1 'polypeptide(L)'
;QKRKAKVELRNQADAIVYQTRKTLSDNQEKVDSTLKERLESELDQLDGLINKDGTPIDMNDLDEAAIQSKISELESMMYEFSEAIYEQAQAEGAAPTPSSEDDVVDADFEIVDEEEKDEAS
;
A
#
# COMPACT_ATOMS: atom_id res chain seq x y z
N GLN A 1 -3.45 20.38 23.10
CA GLN A 1 -3.79 19.97 21.72
C GLN A 1 -2.57 19.40 21.00
N LYS A 2 -1.45 20.13 20.87
CA LYS A 2 -0.21 19.61 20.23
C LYS A 2 0.29 18.27 20.78
N ARG A 3 0.40 18.11 22.11
CA ARG A 3 0.78 16.81 22.70
C ARG A 3 -0.18 15.66 22.34
N LYS A 4 -1.48 15.93 22.21
CA LYS A 4 -2.47 14.90 21.84
C LYS A 4 -2.29 14.48 20.38
N ALA A 5 -2.16 15.47 19.48
CA ALA A 5 -1.90 15.23 18.06
C ALA A 5 -0.61 14.42 17.83
N LYS A 6 0.46 14.73 18.57
CA LYS A 6 1.71 13.95 18.49
C LYS A 6 1.56 12.50 18.97
N VAL A 7 0.79 12.28 20.04
CA VAL A 7 0.48 10.91 20.50
C VAL A 7 -0.32 10.16 19.45
N GLU A 8 -1.32 10.80 18.85
CA GLU A 8 -2.14 10.22 17.78
C GLU A 8 -1.27 9.89 16.54
N LEU A 9 -0.39 10.81 16.14
CA LEU A 9 0.54 10.61 15.03
C LEU A 9 1.49 9.43 15.29
N ARG A 10 2.05 9.32 16.50
CA ARG A 10 2.90 8.19 16.88
C ARG A 10 2.14 6.88 16.83
N ASN A 11 0.92 6.85 17.38
CA ASN A 11 0.10 5.64 17.39
C ASN A 11 -0.33 5.24 15.96
N GLN A 12 -0.57 6.20 15.08
CA GLN A 12 -0.84 5.95 13.67
C GLN A 12 0.39 5.34 12.98
N ALA A 13 1.57 5.91 13.18
CA ALA A 13 2.82 5.38 12.65
C ALA A 13 3.08 3.94 13.13
N ASP A 14 2.93 3.68 14.43
CA ASP A 14 3.10 2.35 15.03
C ASP A 14 2.10 1.34 14.45
N ALA A 15 0.83 1.74 14.29
CA ALA A 15 -0.19 0.90 13.68
C ALA A 15 0.13 0.56 12.22
N ILE A 16 0.60 1.54 11.44
CA ILE A 16 1.03 1.33 10.05
C ILE A 16 2.22 0.37 10.00
N VAL A 17 3.25 0.59 10.83
CA VAL A 17 4.42 -0.29 10.87
C VAL A 17 4.00 -1.74 11.15
N TYR A 18 3.19 -1.95 12.17
CA TYR A 18 2.72 -3.27 12.55
C TYR A 18 1.85 -3.93 11.47
N GLN A 19 0.84 -3.20 10.97
CA GLN A 19 -0.09 -3.74 9.98
C GLN A 19 0.63 -4.09 8.68
N THR A 20 1.51 -3.19 8.19
CA THR A 20 2.23 -3.41 6.94
C THR A 20 3.23 -4.56 7.06
N ARG A 21 4.01 -4.64 8.16
CA ARG A 21 4.92 -5.78 8.40
C ARG A 21 4.15 -7.10 8.42
N LYS A 22 2.97 -7.12 9.04
CA LYS A 22 2.10 -8.30 9.05
C LYS A 22 1.65 -8.69 7.64
N THR A 23 1.07 -7.75 6.89
CA THR A 23 0.61 -7.99 5.51
C THR A 23 1.75 -8.48 4.62
N LEU A 24 2.94 -7.89 4.77
CA LEU A 24 4.13 -8.29 4.04
C LEU A 24 4.56 -9.73 4.38
N SER A 25 4.57 -10.08 5.66
CA SER A 25 4.86 -11.46 6.10
C SER A 25 3.83 -12.47 5.58
N ASP A 26 2.56 -12.10 5.56
CA ASP A 26 1.46 -12.96 5.11
C ASP A 26 1.49 -13.20 3.58
N ASN A 27 2.10 -12.30 2.81
CA ASN A 27 2.15 -12.34 1.35
C ASN A 27 3.57 -12.39 0.77
N GLN A 28 4.58 -12.68 1.58
CA GLN A 28 5.99 -12.60 1.18
C GLN A 28 6.37 -13.51 0.00
N GLU A 29 5.61 -14.57 -0.26
CA GLU A 29 5.82 -15.49 -1.38
C GLU A 29 5.20 -15.00 -2.68
N LYS A 30 4.30 -14.01 -2.61
CA LYS A 30 3.51 -13.49 -3.74
C LYS A 30 4.05 -12.18 -4.30
N VAL A 31 5.09 -11.61 -3.69
CA VAL A 31 5.64 -10.30 -4.05
C VAL A 31 7.13 -10.41 -4.37
N ASP A 32 7.61 -9.51 -5.22
CA ASP A 32 9.02 -9.45 -5.57
C ASP A 32 9.89 -9.08 -4.35
N SER A 33 11.07 -9.71 -4.27
CA SER A 33 12.05 -9.47 -3.21
C SER A 33 12.48 -8.00 -3.11
N THR A 34 12.59 -7.28 -4.24
CA THR A 34 12.97 -5.87 -4.26
C THR A 34 11.91 -4.99 -3.61
N LEU A 35 10.64 -5.24 -3.90
CA LEU A 35 9.52 -4.49 -3.30
C LEU A 35 9.42 -4.79 -1.80
N LYS A 36 9.60 -6.06 -1.41
CA LYS A 36 9.66 -6.47 -0.01
C LYS A 36 10.76 -5.74 0.76
N GLU A 37 12.00 -5.79 0.27
CA GLU A 37 13.15 -5.16 0.94
C GLU A 37 12.97 -3.63 1.06
N ARG A 38 12.42 -2.99 0.03
CA ARG A 38 12.13 -1.55 0.04
C ARG A 38 11.07 -1.20 1.09
N LEU A 39 9.99 -1.98 1.18
CA LEU A 39 8.97 -1.79 2.22
C LEU A 39 9.56 -2.01 3.62
N GLU A 40 10.33 -3.07 3.85
CA GLU A 40 10.97 -3.34 5.15
C GLU A 40 11.86 -2.18 5.58
N SER A 41 12.69 -1.66 4.66
CA SER A 41 13.55 -0.49 4.91
C SER A 41 12.73 0.75 5.31
N GLU A 42 11.65 1.05 4.60
CA GLU A 42 10.82 2.24 4.89
C GLU A 42 10.03 2.10 6.20
N LEU A 43 9.62 0.87 6.55
CA LEU A 43 8.99 0.57 7.85
C LEU A 43 9.98 0.75 9.00
N ASP A 44 11.22 0.31 8.82
CA ASP A 44 12.29 0.51 9.80
C ASP A 44 12.64 1.99 9.98
N GLN A 45 12.64 2.76 8.90
CA GLN A 45 12.80 4.21 8.98
C GLN A 45 11.65 4.89 9.73
N LEU A 46 10.39 4.52 9.43
CA LEU A 46 9.23 5.06 10.14
C LEU A 46 9.28 4.70 11.62
N ASP A 47 9.61 3.45 11.97
CA ASP A 47 9.81 3.01 13.35
C ASP A 47 10.91 3.83 14.04
N GLY A 48 12.04 4.06 13.37
CA GLY A 48 13.14 4.88 13.88
C GLY A 48 12.79 6.35 14.13
N LEU A 49 11.74 6.88 13.48
CA LEU A 49 11.23 8.24 13.71
C LEU A 49 10.32 8.35 14.94
N ILE A 50 9.78 7.22 15.42
CA ILE A 50 8.88 7.17 16.59
C ILE A 50 9.47 6.46 17.80
N ASN A 51 10.45 5.58 17.57
CA ASN A 51 11.15 4.76 18.54
C ASN A 51 12.66 4.91 18.34
N LYS A 52 13.39 4.97 19.45
CA LYS A 52 14.85 4.95 19.48
C LYS A 52 15.30 3.87 20.44
N ASP A 53 16.10 2.93 19.94
CA ASP A 53 16.59 1.78 20.71
C ASP A 53 15.44 0.99 21.39
N GLY A 54 14.31 0.83 20.67
CA GLY A 54 13.11 0.14 21.19
C GLY A 54 12.33 0.93 22.26
N THR A 55 12.69 2.20 22.49
CA THR A 55 12.00 3.09 23.42
C THR A 55 11.30 4.21 22.65
N PRO A 56 10.04 4.56 22.96
CA PRO A 56 9.36 5.66 22.29
C PRO A 56 10.09 6.99 22.49
N ILE A 57 10.28 7.73 21.40
CA ILE A 57 10.86 9.07 21.41
C ILE A 57 9.92 10.02 22.18
N ASP A 58 10.51 10.98 22.91
CA ASP A 58 9.72 11.98 23.63
C ASP A 58 8.86 12.78 22.65
N MET A 59 7.62 13.06 23.03
CA MET A 59 6.69 13.81 22.20
C MET A 59 7.27 15.17 21.78
N ASN A 60 8.13 15.78 22.56
CA ASN A 60 8.74 17.07 22.20
C ASN A 60 9.78 16.93 21.07
N ASP A 61 10.40 15.75 20.94
CA ASP A 61 11.50 15.47 20.01
C ASP A 61 11.03 14.76 18.72
N LEU A 62 9.75 14.37 18.64
CA LEU A 62 9.18 13.81 17.42
C LEU A 62 9.22 14.83 16.26
N ASP A 63 9.77 14.40 15.14
CA ASP A 63 9.70 15.12 13.87
C ASP A 63 8.38 14.80 13.16
N GLU A 64 7.36 15.61 13.45
CA GLU A 64 6.00 15.42 12.91
C GLU A 64 5.98 15.40 11.37
N ALA A 65 6.81 16.23 10.73
CA ALA A 65 6.85 16.36 9.27
C ALA A 65 7.49 15.13 8.63
N ALA A 66 8.61 14.64 9.20
CA ALA A 66 9.25 13.43 8.72
C ALA A 66 8.33 12.21 8.88
N ILE A 67 7.64 12.07 10.02
CA ILE A 67 6.70 10.96 10.27
C ILE A 67 5.55 11.00 9.26
N GLN A 68 4.92 12.17 9.06
CA GLN A 68 3.83 12.32 8.09
C GLN A 68 4.29 11.99 6.67
N SER A 69 5.47 12.49 6.27
CA SER A 69 6.03 12.20 4.95
C SER A 69 6.27 10.70 4.75
N LYS A 70 6.83 10.01 5.74
CA LYS A 70 7.06 8.56 5.69
C LYS A 70 5.77 7.77 5.67
N ILE A 71 4.76 8.18 6.43
CA ILE A 71 3.42 7.58 6.38
C ILE A 71 2.86 7.64 4.96
N SER A 72 2.85 8.82 4.33
CA SER A 72 2.31 8.96 2.97
C SER A 72 3.10 8.16 1.92
N GLU A 73 4.41 8.06 2.07
CA GLU A 73 5.23 7.24 1.18
C GLU A 73 4.94 5.74 1.34
N LEU A 74 4.82 5.26 2.58
CA LEU A 74 4.41 3.88 2.88
C LEU A 74 3.00 3.57 2.38
N GLU A 75 2.06 4.51 2.49
CA GLU A 75 0.71 4.36 1.93
C GLU A 75 0.76 4.18 0.41
N SER A 76 1.57 4.98 -0.29
CA SER A 76 1.78 4.83 -1.74
C SER A 76 2.39 3.46 -2.10
N MET A 77 3.42 3.03 -1.38
CA MET A 77 4.03 1.71 -1.62
C MET A 77 3.09 0.56 -1.28
N MET A 78 2.21 0.73 -0.29
CA MET A 78 1.20 -0.27 0.03
C MET A 78 0.10 -0.38 -1.02
N TYR A 79 -0.18 0.69 -1.74
CA TYR A 79 -1.05 0.63 -2.92
C TYR A 79 -0.38 -0.21 -4.02
N GLU A 80 0.88 0.10 -4.37
CA GLU A 80 1.67 -0.68 -5.35
C GLU A 80 1.78 -2.17 -4.96
N PHE A 81 1.99 -2.44 -3.67
CA PHE A 81 2.05 -3.79 -3.14
C PHE A 81 0.71 -4.54 -3.24
N SER A 82 -0.40 -3.85 -2.97
CA SER A 82 -1.74 -4.45 -3.08
C SER A 82 -2.09 -4.76 -4.53
N GLU A 83 -1.70 -3.88 -5.46
CA GLU A 83 -1.83 -4.09 -6.89
C GLU A 83 -1.04 -5.33 -7.35
N ALA A 84 0.22 -5.45 -6.93
CA ALA A 84 1.05 -6.61 -7.26
C ALA A 84 0.47 -7.94 -6.74
N ILE A 85 -0.08 -7.97 -5.52
CA ILE A 85 -0.75 -9.16 -4.98
C ILE A 85 -1.99 -9.52 -5.80
N TYR A 86 -2.75 -8.52 -6.22
CA TYR A 86 -3.98 -8.72 -6.97
C TYR A 86 -3.70 -9.26 -8.38
N GLU A 87 -2.69 -8.73 -9.07
CA GLU A 87 -2.22 -9.24 -10.36
C GLU A 87 -1.75 -10.70 -10.25
N GLN A 88 -0.97 -11.03 -9.21
CA GLN A 88 -0.53 -12.40 -8.96
C GLN A 88 -1.71 -13.35 -8.69
N ALA A 89 -2.73 -12.89 -7.96
CA ALA A 89 -3.93 -13.67 -7.69
C ALA A 89 -4.77 -13.95 -8.97
N GLN A 90 -4.85 -12.99 -9.90
CA GLN A 90 -5.46 -13.24 -11.22
C GLN A 90 -4.64 -14.24 -12.05
N ALA A 91 -3.31 -14.15 -12.02
CA ALA A 91 -2.44 -15.08 -12.74
C ALA A 91 -2.53 -16.52 -12.20
N GLU A 92 -2.65 -16.71 -10.88
CA GLU A 92 -2.90 -18.01 -10.26
C GLU A 92 -4.37 -18.48 -10.40
N GLY A 93 -5.31 -17.56 -10.66
CA GLY A 93 -6.72 -17.83 -10.95
C GLY A 93 -7.00 -18.34 -12.38
N ALA A 94 -5.99 -18.39 -13.26
CA ALA A 94 -6.11 -18.93 -14.62
C ALA A 94 -6.11 -20.49 -14.68
N ALA A 95 -6.74 -21.14 -13.70
CA ALA A 95 -7.23 -22.51 -13.82
C ALA A 95 -8.74 -22.46 -14.09
N PRO A 96 -9.27 -23.16 -15.12
CA PRO A 96 -10.68 -23.02 -15.48
C PRO A 96 -11.55 -23.73 -14.44
N THR A 97 -12.21 -22.96 -13.57
CA THR A 97 -13.36 -23.43 -12.80
C THR A 97 -14.61 -22.64 -13.20
N PRO A 98 -15.70 -23.31 -13.63
CA PRO A 98 -16.92 -22.63 -14.02
C PRO A 98 -17.73 -22.23 -12.78
N SER A 99 -18.31 -21.01 -12.83
CA SER A 99 -19.33 -20.45 -11.92
C SER A 99 -18.84 -20.10 -10.50
N SER A 100 -19.13 -18.94 -9.92
CA SER A 100 -20.20 -17.97 -10.14
C SER A 100 -19.77 -16.58 -9.64
N GLU A 101 -20.40 -15.56 -10.24
CA GLU A 101 -20.61 -14.17 -9.81
C GLU A 101 -19.98 -13.75 -8.47
N ASP A 102 -19.01 -12.83 -8.50
CA ASP A 102 -19.20 -11.42 -8.09
C ASP A 102 -17.91 -10.62 -8.34
N ASP A 103 -18.06 -9.51 -9.06
CA ASP A 103 -17.26 -8.28 -8.95
C ASP A 103 -15.76 -8.33 -9.28
N VAL A 104 -15.46 -8.54 -10.57
CA VAL A 104 -14.28 -7.93 -11.19
C VAL A 104 -14.76 -7.00 -12.28
N VAL A 105 -14.68 -5.71 -11.99
CA VAL A 105 -14.76 -4.65 -12.98
C VAL A 105 -13.53 -4.81 -13.87
N ASP A 106 -13.67 -5.61 -14.93
CA ASP A 106 -12.84 -5.47 -16.12
C ASP A 106 -12.99 -4.00 -16.53
N ALA A 107 -11.90 -3.26 -16.39
CA ALA A 107 -11.78 -1.94 -16.96
C ALA A 107 -11.91 -2.13 -18.47
N ASP A 108 -13.14 -2.08 -18.96
CA ASP A 108 -13.48 -1.78 -20.35
C ASP A 108 -12.85 -0.40 -20.62
N PHE A 109 -11.59 -0.43 -21.01
CA PHE A 109 -10.94 0.68 -21.68
C PHE A 109 -11.60 0.74 -23.06
N GLU A 110 -12.81 1.29 -23.07
CA GLU A 110 -13.55 1.64 -24.27
C GLU A 110 -12.70 2.70 -24.98
N ILE A 111 -11.88 2.23 -25.91
CA ILE A 111 -11.24 3.08 -26.92
C ILE A 111 -12.41 3.71 -27.67
N VAL A 112 -12.69 4.97 -27.35
CA VAL A 112 -13.58 5.83 -28.12
C VAL A 112 -12.88 6.10 -29.45
N ASP A 113 -12.94 5.14 -30.37
CA ASP A 113 -12.81 5.41 -31.79
C ASP A 113 -14.18 5.95 -32.23
N GLU A 114 -14.27 7.27 -32.25
CA GLU A 114 -15.40 8.03 -32.77
C GLU A 114 -15.49 7.75 -34.30
N GLU A 115 -16.22 6.70 -34.67
CA GLU A 115 -16.69 6.47 -36.04
C GLU A 115 -17.86 7.42 -36.33
N GLU A 116 -17.64 8.47 -37.12
CA GLU A 116 -18.70 9.00 -38.00
C GLU A 116 -18.36 8.70 -39.46
N LYS A 117 -18.84 7.51 -39.83
CA LYS A 117 -19.25 7.10 -41.15
C LYS A 117 -20.43 7.97 -41.57
N ASP A 118 -20.43 8.51 -42.79
CA ASP A 118 -21.70 8.71 -43.49
C ASP A 118 -21.59 8.30 -44.96
N GLU A 119 -22.50 7.40 -45.30
CA GLU A 119 -22.54 6.61 -46.51
C GLU A 119 -23.17 7.39 -47.67
N ALA A 120 -22.77 7.01 -48.87
CA ALA A 120 -23.52 7.27 -50.08
C ALA A 120 -24.86 6.53 -50.06
N SER A 121 -25.95 7.24 -50.36
CA SER A 121 -27.11 6.78 -51.17
C SER A 121 -28.06 7.94 -51.44
#